data_AF-E2AYM2-F1
#
_entry.id   AF-E2AYM2-F1
#
_cell.length_a   1.000
_cell.length_b   1.000
_cell.length_c   1.000
_cell.angle_alpha   90.00
_cell.angle_beta   90.00
_cell.angle_gamma   90.00
#
_symmetry.space_group_name_H-M   'P 1'
#
loop_
_entity.id
_entity.type
_entity.pdbx_description
1 polymer ?
#
loop_
_entity_poly.entity_id
_entity_poly.type
_entity_poly.pdbx_seq_one_letter_code
_entity_poly.pdbx_strand_id
1 'polypeptide(L)'
;MMPLEHKIPMIPGPKNAYNFTRCKVGKSLWETDEPKTEFDLSDPYCHESGFPYEPLHDKHLHDFFSRPANMKCLLKADLITVDMNVKCSLRDYNIYRKYLNKVYTDHVRKELRRKNHLFVESRALHFAEDQARKEAEKYIS
;
A
#
# COMPACT_ATOMS: atom_id res chain seq x y z
N MET A 1 -9.09 -16.65 -12.46
CA MET A 1 -8.99 -15.47 -11.56
C MET A 1 -8.23 -14.39 -12.32
N MET A 2 -8.70 -13.14 -12.38
CA MET A 2 -8.01 -12.09 -13.14
C MET A 2 -6.82 -11.54 -12.35
N PRO A 3 -5.62 -11.36 -12.95
CA PRO A 3 -4.50 -10.72 -12.28
C PRO A 3 -4.84 -9.28 -11.93
N LEU A 4 -4.42 -8.84 -10.74
CA LEU A 4 -4.66 -7.49 -10.23
C LEU A 4 -3.98 -6.39 -11.04
N GLU A 5 -3.04 -6.77 -11.92
CA GLU A 5 -2.34 -5.90 -12.86
C GLU A 5 -3.18 -5.51 -14.08
N HIS A 6 -4.26 -6.24 -14.36
CA HIS A 6 -5.13 -5.97 -15.51
C HIS A 6 -6.20 -4.94 -15.15
N LYS A 7 -6.50 -4.07 -16.13
CA LYS A 7 -7.61 -3.11 -16.02
C LYS A 7 -8.91 -3.86 -15.80
N ILE A 8 -9.74 -3.32 -14.90
CA ILE A 8 -11.07 -3.89 -14.67
C ILE A 8 -11.89 -3.76 -15.96
N PRO A 9 -12.40 -4.87 -16.53
CA PRO A 9 -13.32 -4.80 -17.64
C PRO A 9 -14.62 -4.16 -17.15
N MET A 10 -14.95 -2.98 -17.69
CA MET A 10 -16.14 -2.24 -17.32
C MET A 10 -17.22 -2.43 -18.40
N ILE A 11 -18.37 -2.95 -17.99
CA ILE A 11 -19.55 -3.04 -18.86
C ILE A 11 -20.22 -1.66 -18.88
N PRO A 12 -20.50 -1.07 -20.06
CA PRO A 12 -21.21 0.21 -20.14
C PRO A 12 -22.54 0.12 -19.39
N GLY A 13 -22.74 1.04 -18.45
CA GLY A 13 -23.95 1.14 -17.65
C GLY A 13 -24.58 2.53 -17.79
N PRO A 14 -25.80 2.72 -17.26
CA PRO A 14 -26.42 4.04 -17.18
C PRO A 14 -25.55 5.01 -16.37
N LYS A 15 -25.79 6.32 -16.54
CA LYS A 15 -25.05 7.36 -15.80
C LYS A 15 -25.18 7.09 -14.29
N ASN A 16 -24.05 7.12 -13.59
CA ASN A 16 -23.92 6.81 -12.16
C ASN A 16 -24.19 5.34 -11.76
N ALA A 17 -24.18 4.40 -12.71
CA ALA A 17 -24.26 2.96 -12.39
C ALA A 17 -23.09 2.49 -11.51
N TYR A 18 -21.92 3.12 -11.65
CA TYR A 18 -20.72 2.78 -10.89
C TYR A 18 -20.20 4.02 -10.15
N ASN A 19 -19.94 3.86 -8.87
CA ASN A 19 -19.25 4.85 -8.05
C ASN A 19 -17.88 4.29 -7.68
N PHE A 20 -16.83 4.71 -8.39
CA PHE A 20 -15.46 4.37 -8.02
C PHE A 20 -14.99 5.27 -6.90
N THR A 21 -14.48 4.65 -5.85
CA THR A 21 -13.96 5.35 -4.67
C THR A 21 -12.63 4.75 -4.25
N ARG A 22 -11.78 5.56 -3.60
CA ARG A 22 -10.46 5.12 -3.12
C ARG A 22 -10.43 5.04 -1.60
N CYS A 23 -10.55 6.19 -0.95
CA CYS A 23 -10.60 6.34 0.50
C CYS A 23 -11.66 7.34 0.94
N LYS A 24 -11.90 7.39 2.24
CA LYS A 24 -12.72 8.42 2.88
C LYS A 24 -12.02 9.78 2.83
N VAL A 25 -12.82 10.84 2.90
CA VAL A 25 -12.30 12.21 3.06
C VAL A 25 -11.33 12.27 4.24
N GLY A 26 -10.21 12.95 4.06
CA GLY A 26 -9.16 13.12 5.07
C GLY A 26 -8.34 11.86 5.37
N LYS A 27 -8.49 10.79 4.59
CA LYS A 27 -7.58 9.65 4.63
C LYS A 27 -6.57 9.76 3.50
N SER A 28 -5.30 9.70 3.85
CA SER A 28 -4.22 9.73 2.87
C SER A 28 -4.28 8.51 1.97
N LEU A 29 -4.05 8.71 0.67
CA LEU A 29 -3.99 7.64 -0.32
C LEU A 29 -2.67 6.85 -0.27
N TRP A 30 -1.58 7.52 0.12
CA TRP A 30 -0.20 7.03 -0.10
C TRP A 30 0.56 6.75 1.20
N GLU A 31 -0.16 6.76 2.32
CA GLU A 31 0.37 6.40 3.63
C GLU A 31 0.33 4.88 3.81
N THR A 32 1.49 4.33 4.18
CA THR A 32 1.64 2.98 4.70
C THR A 32 1.64 3.06 6.23
N ASP A 33 1.06 2.07 6.90
CA ASP A 33 1.02 2.02 8.37
C ASP A 33 2.42 1.92 9.01
N GLU A 34 3.43 1.54 8.22
CA GLU A 34 4.82 1.55 8.65
C GLU A 34 5.47 2.94 8.44
N PRO A 35 6.23 3.45 9.44
CA PRO A 35 7.10 4.60 9.21
C PRO A 35 8.04 4.27 8.05
N LYS A 36 8.04 5.11 7.01
CA LYS A 36 8.96 4.98 5.87
C LYS A 36 10.38 5.28 6.36
N THR A 37 11.07 4.26 6.84
CA THR A 37 12.48 4.33 7.24
C THR A 37 13.42 4.32 6.03
N GLU A 38 12.92 3.95 4.85
CA GLU A 38 13.71 3.76 3.64
C GLU A 38 13.04 4.46 2.44
N PHE A 39 13.86 4.99 1.54
CA PHE A 39 13.39 5.53 0.26
C PHE A 39 13.19 4.39 -0.74
N ASP A 40 12.03 4.37 -1.41
CA ASP A 40 11.80 3.46 -2.53
C ASP A 40 12.52 4.00 -3.78
N LEU A 41 13.59 3.31 -4.20
CA LEU A 41 14.36 3.62 -5.41
C LEU A 41 13.93 2.77 -6.62
N SER A 42 12.84 2.00 -6.50
CA SER A 42 12.36 1.12 -7.57
C SER A 42 11.85 1.86 -8.81
N ASP A 43 11.38 3.10 -8.63
CA ASP A 43 10.82 3.94 -9.69
C ASP A 43 11.42 5.36 -9.63
N PRO A 44 12.69 5.53 -10.02
CA PRO A 44 13.42 6.80 -9.89
C PRO A 44 12.81 7.92 -10.75
N TYR A 45 12.03 7.57 -11.77
CA TYR A 45 11.38 8.51 -12.69
C TYR A 45 9.87 8.66 -12.44
N CYS A 46 9.34 8.06 -11.36
CA CYS A 46 7.92 8.12 -10.98
C CYS A 46 6.95 7.73 -12.11
N HIS A 47 7.32 6.76 -12.95
CA HIS A 47 6.51 6.29 -14.06
C HIS A 47 5.27 5.51 -13.60
N GLU A 48 5.34 4.84 -12.45
CA GLU A 48 4.29 3.97 -11.97
C GLU A 48 3.17 4.72 -11.24
N SER A 49 3.52 5.79 -10.53
CA SER A 49 2.59 6.57 -9.70
C SER A 49 3.00 8.03 -9.69
N GLY A 50 2.26 8.88 -10.43
CA GLY A 50 2.21 10.27 -10.03
C GLY A 50 1.55 10.32 -8.65
N PHE A 51 2.15 11.01 -7.70
CA PHE A 51 1.55 11.30 -6.39
C PHE A 51 0.99 12.72 -6.41
N PRO A 52 -0.06 13.02 -7.21
CA PRO A 52 -0.64 14.35 -7.21
C PRO A 52 -1.19 14.64 -5.82
N TYR A 53 -1.03 15.90 -5.40
CA TYR A 53 -1.69 16.37 -4.21
C TYR A 53 -3.21 16.40 -4.44
N GLU A 54 -3.95 15.76 -3.53
CA GLU A 54 -5.40 15.67 -3.60
C GLU A 54 -6.01 16.20 -2.30
N PRO A 55 -6.64 17.38 -2.31
CA PRO A 55 -7.12 18.03 -1.09
C PRO A 55 -8.11 17.18 -0.28
N LEU A 56 -8.98 16.43 -0.94
CA LEU A 56 -9.99 15.59 -0.27
C LEU A 56 -9.38 14.43 0.52
N HIS A 57 -8.13 14.05 0.22
CA HIS A 57 -7.39 13.00 0.94
C HIS A 57 -6.38 13.57 1.93
N ASP A 58 -6.33 14.89 2.09
CA ASP A 58 -5.47 15.53 3.09
C ASP A 58 -6.06 15.38 4.48
N LYS A 59 -5.34 14.68 5.36
CA LYS A 59 -5.72 14.47 6.75
C LYS A 59 -5.90 15.76 7.54
N HIS A 60 -5.16 16.81 7.21
CA HIS A 60 -5.26 18.11 7.87
C HIS A 60 -6.48 18.92 7.43
N LEU A 61 -7.09 18.56 6.30
CA LEU A 61 -8.33 19.15 5.81
C LEU A 61 -9.59 18.37 6.22
N HIS A 62 -9.43 17.24 6.92
CA HIS A 62 -10.55 16.41 7.38
C HIS A 62 -11.60 17.23 8.13
N ASP A 63 -11.18 18.03 9.11
CA ASP A 63 -12.10 18.80 9.96
C ASP A 63 -12.76 19.94 9.20
N PHE A 64 -12.09 20.48 8.19
CA PHE A 64 -12.68 21.47 7.30
C PHE A 64 -13.81 20.83 6.47
N PHE A 65 -13.56 19.69 5.81
CA PHE A 65 -14.55 19.04 4.96
C PHE A 65 -15.70 18.37 5.74
N SER A 66 -15.45 17.95 6.98
CA SER A 66 -16.45 17.33 7.86
C SER A 66 -17.52 18.30 8.35
N ARG A 67 -17.35 19.61 8.16
CA ARG A 67 -18.38 20.60 8.51
C ARG A 67 -19.64 20.36 7.67
N PRO A 68 -20.86 20.39 8.26
CA PRO A 68 -22.09 20.06 7.54
C PRO A 68 -22.33 20.90 6.27
N ALA A 69 -21.95 22.17 6.28
CA ALA A 69 -22.06 23.05 5.12
C ALA A 69 -21.15 22.59 3.96
N ASN A 70 -19.89 22.25 4.28
CA ASN A 70 -18.91 21.80 3.29
C ASN A 70 -19.28 20.41 2.76
N MET A 71 -19.70 19.49 3.63
CA MET A 71 -20.17 18.17 3.23
C MET A 71 -21.36 18.25 2.26
N LYS A 72 -22.33 19.14 2.52
CA LYS A 72 -23.45 19.39 1.60
C LYS A 72 -22.96 19.90 0.23
N CYS A 73 -21.97 20.79 0.20
CA CYS A 73 -21.37 21.26 -1.05
C CYS A 73 -20.67 20.13 -1.81
N LEU A 74 -19.91 19.27 -1.12
CA LEU A 74 -19.22 18.12 -1.73
C LEU A 74 -20.19 17.09 -2.32
N LEU A 75 -21.28 16.78 -1.60
CA LEU A 75 -22.34 15.90 -2.09
C LEU A 75 -23.04 16.49 -3.31
N LYS A 76 -23.39 17.78 -3.27
CA LYS A 76 -24.02 18.48 -4.40
C LYS A 76 -23.13 18.53 -5.63
N ALA A 77 -21.81 18.62 -5.43
CA ALA A 77 -20.81 18.60 -6.50
C ALA A 77 -20.47 17.18 -7.01
N ASP A 78 -21.10 16.13 -6.45
CA ASP A 78 -20.83 14.73 -6.77
C ASP A 78 -19.37 14.28 -6.58
N LEU A 79 -18.68 14.88 -5.61
CA LEU A 79 -17.28 14.57 -5.30
C LEU A 79 -17.12 13.44 -4.28
N ILE A 80 -18.15 13.19 -3.48
CA ILE A 80 -18.15 12.19 -2.41
C ILE A 80 -19.45 11.39 -2.42
N THR A 81 -19.44 10.20 -1.83
CA THR A 81 -20.65 9.44 -1.49
C THR A 81 -21.25 9.92 -0.17
N VAL A 82 -22.46 9.48 0.13
CA VAL A 82 -23.13 9.73 1.42
C VAL A 82 -22.27 9.24 2.60
N ASP A 83 -21.53 8.15 2.41
CA ASP A 83 -20.59 7.57 3.39
C ASP A 83 -19.22 8.28 3.46
N MET A 84 -19.10 9.48 2.87
CA MET A 84 -17.86 10.27 2.80
C MET A 84 -16.72 9.61 2.02
N ASN A 85 -17.01 8.65 1.12
CA ASN A 85 -16.00 8.09 0.23
C ASN A 85 -15.75 9.04 -0.94
N VAL A 86 -14.49 9.38 -1.20
CA VAL A 86 -14.12 10.28 -2.29
C VAL A 86 -14.25 9.56 -3.63
N LYS A 87 -15.06 10.13 -4.53
CA LYS A 87 -15.26 9.62 -5.89
C LYS A 87 -14.02 9.89 -6.74
N CYS A 88 -13.80 9.02 -7.72
CA CYS A 88 -12.66 9.13 -8.63
C CYS A 88 -12.98 8.56 -10.01
N SER A 89 -12.10 8.81 -10.98
CA SER A 89 -12.23 8.21 -12.30
C SER A 89 -11.84 6.73 -12.27
N LEU A 90 -12.28 5.96 -13.28
CA LEU A 90 -11.82 4.58 -13.46
C LEU A 90 -10.30 4.50 -13.63
N ARG A 91 -9.68 5.53 -14.21
CA ARG A 91 -8.22 5.62 -14.34
C ARG A 91 -7.56 5.69 -12.97
N ASP A 92 -8.00 6.62 -12.13
CA ASP A 92 -7.43 6.83 -10.79
C ASP A 92 -7.67 5.61 -9.90
N TYR A 93 -8.84 4.98 -10.03
CA TYR A 93 -9.16 3.74 -9.33
C TYR A 93 -8.21 2.59 -9.71
N ASN A 94 -7.92 2.42 -11.00
CA ASN A 94 -6.96 1.40 -11.46
C ASN A 94 -5.53 1.71 -10.99
N ILE A 95 -5.10 2.97 -11.03
CA ILE A 95 -3.78 3.39 -10.51
C ILE A 95 -3.68 3.08 -9.02
N TYR A 96 -4.69 3.47 -8.24
CA TYR A 96 -4.73 3.24 -6.81
C TYR A 96 -4.72 1.75 -6.46
N ARG A 97 -5.48 0.93 -7.20
CA ARG A 97 -5.42 -0.54 -7.06
C ARG A 97 -4.03 -1.08 -7.35
N LYS A 98 -3.38 -0.65 -8.43
CA LYS A 98 -2.00 -1.07 -8.75
C LYS A 98 -1.06 -0.73 -7.59
N TYR A 99 -1.16 0.49 -7.05
CA TYR A 99 -0.39 0.93 -5.90
C TYR A 99 -0.59 0.05 -4.67
N LEU A 100 -1.84 -0.22 -4.26
CA LEU A 100 -2.14 -1.07 -3.10
C LEU A 100 -1.54 -2.48 -3.25
N ASN A 101 -1.58 -3.04 -4.45
CA ASN A 101 -0.97 -4.34 -4.72
C ASN A 101 0.55 -4.30 -4.63
N LYS A 102 1.19 -3.23 -5.12
CA LYS A 102 2.63 -3.02 -4.98
C LYS A 102 3.02 -2.99 -3.51
N VAL A 103 2.36 -2.13 -2.71
CA VAL A 103 2.59 -2.02 -1.27
C VAL A 103 2.46 -3.37 -0.56
N TYR A 104 1.37 -4.10 -0.82
CA TYR A 104 1.15 -5.41 -0.22
C TYR A 104 2.23 -6.43 -0.62
N THR A 105 2.55 -6.49 -1.91
CA THR A 105 3.54 -7.44 -2.43
C THR A 105 4.92 -7.14 -1.89
N ASP A 106 5.30 -5.86 -1.77
CA ASP A 106 6.59 -5.45 -1.23
C ASP A 106 6.70 -5.77 0.27
N HIS A 107 5.63 -5.58 1.04
CA HIS A 107 5.56 -6.02 2.44
C HIS A 107 5.75 -7.54 2.55
N VAL A 108 5.03 -8.33 1.74
CA VAL A 108 5.18 -9.80 1.73
C VAL A 108 6.60 -10.23 1.36
N ARG A 109 7.21 -9.60 0.35
CA ARG A 109 8.60 -9.86 -0.07
C ARG A 109 9.60 -9.52 1.04
N LYS A 110 9.41 -8.39 1.74
CA LYS A 110 10.26 -7.96 2.85
C LYS A 110 10.22 -8.98 3.99
N GLU A 111 9.03 -9.42 4.38
CA GLU A 111 8.88 -10.45 5.42
C GLU A 111 9.48 -11.80 5.00
N LEU A 112 9.33 -12.20 3.74
CA LEU A 112 9.93 -13.43 3.24
C LEU A 112 11.47 -13.36 3.27
N ARG A 113 12.05 -12.23 2.86
CA ARG A 113 13.50 -11.99 2.94
C ARG A 113 13.99 -12.03 4.38
N ARG A 114 13.26 -11.41 5.32
CA ARG A 114 13.57 -11.41 6.75
C ARG A 114 13.62 -12.84 7.30
N LYS A 115 12.60 -13.66 7.01
CA LYS A 115 12.55 -15.06 7.45
C LYS A 115 13.67 -15.91 6.84
N ASN A 116 13.94 -15.73 5.55
CA ASN A 116 15.03 -16.45 4.88
C ASN A 116 16.40 -16.08 5.47
N HIS A 117 16.63 -14.80 5.77
CA HIS A 117 17.87 -14.34 6.39
C HIS A 117 18.09 -15.02 7.75
N LEU A 118 17.09 -14.98 8.63
CA LEU A 118 17.13 -15.62 9.95
C LEU A 118 17.35 -17.13 9.85
N PHE A 119 16.75 -17.80 8.87
CA PHE A 119 16.93 -19.22 8.64
C PHE A 119 18.38 -19.57 8.26
N VAL A 120 18.97 -18.81 7.33
CA VAL A 120 20.35 -19.02 6.89
C VAL A 120 21.32 -18.77 8.05
N GLU A 121 21.13 -17.69 8.80
CA GLU A 121 21.95 -17.34 9.96
C GLU A 121 21.87 -18.42 11.05
N SER A 122 20.66 -18.85 11.41
CA SER A 122 20.46 -19.92 12.40
C SER A 122 21.16 -21.21 11.99
N ARG A 123 21.11 -21.56 10.70
CA ARG A 123 21.79 -22.76 10.17
C ARG A 123 23.31 -22.62 10.23
N ALA A 124 23.84 -21.43 9.98
CA ALA A 124 25.27 -21.16 10.08
C ALA A 124 25.76 -21.22 11.53
N LEU A 125 24.99 -20.68 12.48
CA LEU A 125 25.30 -20.75 13.92
C LEU A 125 25.35 -22.19 14.41
N HIS A 126 24.33 -23.00 14.10
CA HIS A 126 24.33 -24.42 14.48
C HIS A 126 25.53 -25.19 13.90
N PHE A 127 25.89 -24.92 12.65
CA PHE A 127 27.05 -25.55 12.03
C PHE A 127 28.36 -25.14 12.74
N ALA A 128 28.51 -23.86 13.09
CA ALA A 128 29.68 -23.36 13.82
C ALA A 128 29.77 -23.94 15.24
N GLU A 129 28.64 -24.05 15.95
CA GLU A 129 28.57 -24.69 17.27
C GLU A 129 29.01 -26.16 17.22
N ASP A 130 28.53 -26.91 16.22
CA ASP A 130 28.92 -28.30 16.02
C ASP A 130 30.40 -28.48 15.71
N GLN A 131 30.99 -27.57 14.93
CA GLN A 131 32.43 -27.56 14.66
C GLN A 131 33.24 -27.24 15.92
N ALA A 132 32.86 -26.19 16.65
CA ALA A 132 33.52 -25.78 17.88
C ALA A 132 33.50 -26.89 18.95
N ARG A 133 32.38 -27.62 19.07
CA ARG A 133 32.26 -28.78 19.98
C ARG A 133 33.25 -29.89 19.60
N LYS A 134 33.31 -30.26 18.32
CA LYS A 134 34.23 -31.31 17.82
C LYS A 134 35.70 -30.92 18.02
N GLU A 135 36.03 -29.64 17.86
CA GLU A 135 37.38 -29.14 18.13
C GLU A 135 37.71 -29.21 19.61
N ALA A 136 36.82 -28.77 20.49
CA ALA A 136 37.01 -28.87 21.94
C ALA A 136 37.21 -30.32 22.41
N GLU A 137 36.42 -31.26 21.89
CA GLU A 137 36.56 -32.70 22.18
C GLU A 137 37.95 -33.24 21.79
N LYS A 138 38.51 -32.78 20.66
CA LYS A 138 39.88 -33.16 20.25
C LYS A 138 40.98 -32.66 21.19
N TYR A 139 40.78 -31.52 21.84
CA TYR A 139 41.78 -30.96 22.77
C TYR A 139 41.72 -31.59 24.16
N ILE A 140 40.62 -32.28 24.50
CA ILE A 140 40.41 -32.92 25.81
C ILE A 140 40.82 -34.41 25.79
N SER A 141 40.94 -35.02 24.61
CA SER A 141 41.39 -36.41 24.37
C SER A 141 42.90 -36.48 24.18
#